data_AF-A0A920EUT9-F1
#
_entry.id   AF-A0A920EUT9-F1
#
_cell.length_a   1.000
_cell.length_b   1.000
_cell.length_c   1.000
_cell.angle_alpha   90.00
_cell.angle_beta   90.00
_cell.angle_gamma   90.00
#
_symmetry.space_group_name_H-M   'P 1'
#
loop_
_entity.id
_entity.type
_entity.pdbx_description
1 polymer ?
#
loop_
_entity_poly.entity_id
_entity_poly.type
_entity_poly.pdbx_seq_one_letter_code
_entity_poly.pdbx_strand_id
1 'polypeptide(L)'
;MNRPLNIAHRGGANLWPENTLEAFDNAINAGVDGIECDIQHTRDDRLVIHHDDRLKPEATRESGNWLTAPTPRIRELDRSELDVLDVGRLQPDSAYSQTRAGQTPIDGARIPDFDAVNRLIATRTGPEFRLYCELKTHLLDDTARTPAIWQICFVHTGRLTQCAHARMSSHLTGGVWSMCAPPFPTCLLPIQPRPLYRSGSRP
;
A
#
# COMPACT_ATOMS: atom_id res chain seq x y z
N MET A 1 20.18 17.93 12.09
CA MET A 1 18.99 18.81 12.14
C MET A 1 17.86 18.02 12.81
N ASN A 2 17.18 18.60 13.81
CA ASN A 2 16.16 17.93 14.62
C ASN A 2 14.78 18.58 14.37
N ARG A 3 14.19 18.33 13.20
CA ARG A 3 12.82 18.76 12.88
C ARG A 3 11.94 17.55 12.57
N PRO A 4 10.63 17.60 12.85
CA PRO A 4 9.69 16.58 12.41
C PRO A 4 9.77 16.39 10.89
N LEU A 5 9.65 15.13 10.45
CA LEU A 5 9.50 14.78 9.05
C LEU A 5 8.01 14.84 8.66
N ASN A 6 7.72 15.43 7.51
CA ASN A 6 6.40 15.41 6.90
C ASN A 6 6.32 14.25 5.90
N ILE A 7 5.61 13.18 6.26
CA ILE A 7 5.46 11.97 5.45
C ILE A 7 4.04 11.89 4.90
N ALA A 8 3.91 11.81 3.56
CA ALA A 8 2.62 11.71 2.91
C ALA A 8 2.06 10.29 3.00
N HIS A 9 1.12 10.06 3.92
CA HIS A 9 0.39 8.79 4.05
C HIS A 9 -0.36 8.46 2.75
N ARG A 10 0.03 7.35 2.12
CA ARG A 10 -0.43 6.89 0.79
C ARG A 10 -0.36 7.95 -0.31
N GLY A 11 0.67 8.81 -0.26
CA GLY A 11 0.81 9.94 -1.18
C GLY A 11 -0.15 11.11 -0.90
N GLY A 12 -0.71 11.18 0.30
CA GLY A 12 -1.66 12.23 0.67
C GLY A 12 -3.10 11.84 0.35
N ALA A 13 -3.56 10.70 0.86
CA ALA A 13 -4.89 10.10 0.61
C ALA A 13 -6.10 11.04 0.79
N ASN A 14 -5.98 12.11 1.57
CA ASN A 14 -7.05 13.10 1.75
C ASN A 14 -7.09 14.17 0.65
N LEU A 15 -6.02 14.29 -0.15
CA LEU A 15 -5.86 15.30 -1.19
C LEU A 15 -5.96 14.68 -2.59
N TRP A 16 -5.42 13.48 -2.79
CA TRP A 16 -5.38 12.78 -4.08
C TRP A 16 -5.74 11.30 -3.93
N PRO A 17 -6.04 10.59 -5.03
CA PRO A 17 -6.39 9.17 -4.99
C PRO A 17 -5.24 8.35 -4.39
N GLU A 18 -5.50 7.70 -3.27
CA GLU A 18 -4.46 7.06 -2.47
C GLU A 18 -3.67 6.01 -3.24
N ASN A 19 -2.37 5.88 -2.95
CA ASN A 19 -1.48 4.86 -3.52
C ASN A 19 -1.34 4.89 -5.06
N THR A 20 -1.62 6.02 -5.70
CA THR A 20 -1.40 6.23 -7.14
C THR A 20 -0.09 6.96 -7.41
N LEU A 21 0.49 6.79 -8.61
CA LEU A 21 1.71 7.51 -8.99
C LEU A 21 1.48 9.02 -9.01
N GLU A 22 0.29 9.45 -9.41
CA GLU A 22 -0.10 10.85 -9.47
C GLU A 22 -0.21 11.46 -8.07
N ALA A 23 -0.75 10.73 -7.09
CA ALA A 23 -0.74 11.18 -5.70
C ALA A 23 0.68 11.31 -5.16
N PHE A 24 1.55 10.33 -5.44
CA PHE A 24 2.96 10.41 -5.04
C PHE A 24 3.68 11.60 -5.70
N ASP A 25 3.46 11.84 -6.99
CA ASP A 25 4.07 12.97 -7.71
C ASP A 25 3.60 14.31 -7.13
N ASN A 26 2.30 14.44 -6.87
CA ASN A 26 1.73 15.63 -6.26
C ASN A 26 2.25 15.84 -4.83
N ALA A 27 2.41 14.79 -4.04
CA ALA A 27 3.02 14.88 -2.72
C ALA A 27 4.48 15.36 -2.79
N ILE A 28 5.27 14.84 -3.73
CA ILE A 28 6.65 15.30 -3.98
C ILE A 28 6.65 16.79 -4.33
N ASN A 29 5.75 17.23 -5.23
CA ASN A 29 5.63 18.64 -5.61
C ASN A 29 5.18 19.54 -4.44
N ALA A 30 4.43 18.98 -3.48
CA ALA A 30 4.04 19.67 -2.25
C ALA A 30 5.17 19.79 -1.20
N GLY A 31 6.36 19.25 -1.48
CA GLY A 31 7.55 19.42 -0.65
C GLY A 31 7.58 18.53 0.60
N VAL A 32 6.96 17.35 0.56
CA VAL A 32 7.05 16.36 1.64
C VAL A 32 8.46 15.79 1.76
N ASP A 33 8.84 15.34 2.96
CA ASP A 33 10.15 14.71 3.21
C ASP A 33 10.17 13.24 2.76
N GLY A 34 8.99 12.65 2.60
CA GLY A 34 8.84 11.28 2.16
C GLY A 34 7.38 10.92 1.88
N ILE A 35 7.20 9.73 1.32
CA ILE A 35 5.89 9.12 1.16
C ILE A 35 5.82 7.81 1.94
N GLU A 36 4.62 7.48 2.36
CA GLU A 36 4.28 6.14 2.84
C GLU A 36 3.38 5.47 1.79
N CYS A 37 3.54 4.15 1.63
CA CYS A 37 2.74 3.35 0.71
C CYS A 37 2.52 1.92 1.24
N ASP A 38 1.47 1.29 0.76
CA ASP A 38 1.04 -0.05 1.16
C ASP A 38 1.39 -1.10 0.08
N ILE A 39 2.16 -2.15 0.41
CA ILE A 39 2.59 -3.18 -0.54
C ILE A 39 1.80 -4.48 -0.36
N GLN A 40 1.25 -5.00 -1.45
CA GLN A 40 0.69 -6.36 -1.55
C GLN A 40 1.29 -7.14 -2.72
N HIS A 41 1.01 -8.44 -2.79
CA HIS A 41 1.34 -9.28 -3.93
C HIS A 41 0.09 -9.78 -4.65
N THR A 42 0.18 -9.91 -5.97
CA THR A 42 -0.82 -10.52 -6.85
C THR A 42 -0.66 -12.04 -6.91
N ARG A 43 -1.60 -12.72 -7.56
CA ARG A 43 -1.55 -14.18 -7.81
C ARG A 43 -0.33 -14.60 -8.63
N ASP A 44 0.13 -13.74 -9.55
CA ASP A 44 1.33 -13.93 -10.37
C ASP A 44 2.61 -13.35 -9.73
N ASP A 45 2.64 -13.26 -8.40
CA ASP A 45 3.81 -12.85 -7.59
C ASP A 45 4.37 -11.45 -7.93
N ARG A 46 3.51 -10.52 -8.34
CA ARG A 46 3.89 -9.12 -8.61
C ARG A 46 3.57 -8.24 -7.41
N LEU A 47 4.54 -7.40 -7.01
CA LEU A 47 4.33 -6.42 -5.95
C LEU A 47 3.56 -5.21 -6.48
N VAL A 48 2.44 -4.89 -5.84
CA VAL A 48 1.53 -3.79 -6.18
C VAL A 48 1.26 -2.91 -4.98
N ILE A 49 0.86 -1.67 -5.23
CA ILE A 49 0.65 -0.67 -4.19
C ILE A 49 -0.84 -0.49 -3.93
N HIS A 50 -1.34 -1.09 -2.85
CA HIS A 50 -2.76 -1.07 -2.50
C HIS A 50 -2.99 -1.39 -1.03
N HIS A 51 -3.89 -0.64 -0.38
CA HIS A 51 -4.06 -0.68 1.07
C HIS A 51 -4.85 -1.90 1.59
N ASP A 52 -6.04 -2.14 1.03
CA ASP A 52 -6.97 -3.15 1.57
C ASP A 52 -6.76 -4.52 0.92
N ASP A 53 -7.11 -5.60 1.60
CA ASP A 53 -7.00 -6.94 1.03
C ASP A 53 -7.86 -7.14 -0.23
N ARG A 54 -8.95 -6.38 -0.37
CA ARG A 54 -9.88 -6.37 -1.50
C ARG A 54 -9.95 -5.00 -2.16
N LEU A 55 -10.33 -4.98 -3.44
CA LEU A 55 -10.68 -3.74 -4.14
C LEU A 55 -11.92 -3.11 -3.50
N LYS A 56 -11.92 -1.81 -3.24
CA LYS A 56 -13.13 -1.13 -2.75
C LYS A 56 -14.07 -0.83 -3.93
N PRO A 57 -15.32 -1.33 -3.94
CA PRO A 57 -16.30 -1.01 -4.97
C PRO A 57 -16.46 0.50 -5.21
N GLU A 58 -16.51 1.27 -4.12
CA GLU A 58 -16.75 2.71 -4.11
C GLU A 58 -15.51 3.55 -4.44
N ALA A 59 -14.40 2.91 -4.80
CA ALA A 59 -13.16 3.59 -5.18
C ALA A 59 -12.49 2.99 -6.42
N THR A 60 -13.14 2.01 -7.07
CA THR A 60 -12.57 1.28 -8.20
C THR A 60 -13.59 1.17 -9.32
N ARG A 61 -13.15 1.45 -10.55
CA ARG A 61 -13.96 1.31 -11.76
C ARG A 61 -13.26 0.44 -12.79
N GLU A 62 -14.04 -0.27 -13.57
CA GLU A 62 -13.59 -0.92 -14.80
C GLU A 62 -14.37 -0.31 -15.98
N SER A 63 -13.63 0.21 -16.96
CA SER A 63 -14.22 0.88 -18.14
C SER A 63 -15.28 1.95 -17.78
N GLY A 64 -15.07 2.68 -16.68
CA GLY A 64 -15.96 3.74 -16.19
C GLY A 64 -17.12 3.26 -15.29
N ASN A 65 -17.35 1.95 -15.18
CA ASN A 65 -18.38 1.39 -14.29
C ASN A 65 -17.79 1.06 -12.93
N TRP A 66 -18.49 1.45 -11.85
CA TRP A 66 -18.11 1.07 -10.49
C TRP A 66 -18.16 -0.45 -10.32
N LEU A 67 -17.19 -1.01 -9.60
CA LEU A 67 -17.26 -2.42 -9.22
C LEU A 67 -18.45 -2.66 -8.28
N THR A 68 -18.88 -3.92 -8.18
CA THR A 68 -19.92 -4.35 -7.25
C THR A 68 -19.34 -5.34 -6.25
N ALA A 69 -19.83 -5.29 -5.01
CA ALA A 69 -19.44 -6.26 -4.00
C ALA A 69 -20.10 -7.62 -4.27
N PRO A 70 -19.44 -8.74 -3.94
CA PRO A 70 -18.08 -8.83 -3.40
C PRO A 70 -17.01 -8.65 -4.50
N THR A 71 -15.97 -7.88 -4.19
CA THR A 71 -14.79 -7.72 -5.04
C THR A 71 -13.71 -8.74 -4.68
N PRO A 72 -12.88 -9.20 -5.63
CA PRO A 72 -11.78 -10.14 -5.37
C PRO A 72 -10.70 -9.56 -4.44
N ARG A 73 -9.93 -10.44 -3.79
CA ARG A 73 -8.72 -10.03 -3.06
C ARG A 73 -7.60 -9.72 -4.04
N ILE A 74 -6.66 -8.83 -3.67
CA ILE A 74 -5.48 -8.53 -4.50
C ILE A 74 -4.68 -9.80 -4.83
N ARG A 75 -4.48 -10.68 -3.84
CA ARG A 75 -3.80 -11.98 -4.01
C ARG A 75 -4.51 -12.98 -4.92
N GLU A 76 -5.75 -12.71 -5.32
CA GLU A 76 -6.55 -13.59 -6.20
C GLU A 76 -6.48 -13.14 -7.66
N LEU A 77 -5.95 -11.94 -7.93
CA LEU A 77 -5.86 -11.32 -9.25
C LEU A 77 -4.44 -11.38 -9.80
N ASP A 78 -4.31 -11.56 -11.12
CA ASP A 78 -3.04 -11.33 -11.82
C ASP A 78 -2.83 -9.82 -12.06
N ARG A 79 -1.58 -9.43 -12.31
CA ARG A 79 -1.28 -8.02 -12.58
C ARG A 79 -2.07 -7.44 -13.76
N SER A 80 -2.26 -8.20 -14.83
CA SER A 80 -3.02 -7.73 -15.99
C SER A 80 -4.47 -7.40 -15.67
N GLU A 81 -5.07 -8.06 -14.67
CA GLU A 81 -6.44 -7.79 -14.22
C GLU A 81 -6.51 -6.48 -13.42
N LEU A 82 -5.41 -6.05 -12.79
CA LEU A 82 -5.34 -4.77 -12.07
C LEU A 82 -5.06 -3.58 -13.00
N ASP A 83 -4.31 -3.78 -14.09
CA ASP A 83 -3.90 -2.70 -15.01
C ASP A 83 -5.10 -2.02 -15.72
N VAL A 84 -6.23 -2.71 -15.82
CA VAL A 84 -7.46 -2.19 -16.43
C VAL A 84 -8.31 -1.35 -15.46
N LEU A 85 -8.01 -1.39 -14.16
CA LEU A 85 -8.82 -0.79 -13.12
C LEU A 85 -8.44 0.66 -12.83
N ASP A 86 -9.43 1.54 -12.83
CA ASP A 86 -9.32 2.93 -12.44
C ASP A 86 -9.61 3.11 -10.96
N VAL A 87 -8.62 3.59 -10.21
CA VAL A 87 -8.72 3.91 -8.77
C VAL A 87 -8.64 5.41 -8.51
N GLY A 88 -8.82 6.21 -9.55
CA GLY A 88 -8.57 7.65 -9.54
C GLY A 88 -9.72 8.50 -9.02
N ARG A 89 -10.87 7.89 -8.72
CA ARG A 89 -12.06 8.61 -8.30
C ARG A 89 -12.87 7.77 -7.32
N LEU A 90 -13.40 8.43 -6.31
CA LEU A 90 -14.37 7.84 -5.38
C LEU A 90 -15.78 7.94 -5.96
N GLN A 91 -16.59 6.92 -5.70
CA GLN A 91 -17.99 6.90 -6.10
C GLN A 91 -18.72 8.09 -5.47
N PRO A 92 -19.33 8.97 -6.29
CA PRO A 92 -20.11 10.09 -5.80
C PRO A 92 -21.16 9.62 -4.78
N ASP A 93 -21.35 10.41 -3.73
CA ASP A 93 -22.35 10.21 -2.67
C ASP A 93 -22.20 8.92 -1.83
N SER A 94 -21.21 8.07 -2.11
CA SER A 94 -20.87 6.94 -1.25
C SER A 94 -20.43 7.38 0.15
N ALA A 95 -20.64 6.54 1.16
CA ALA A 95 -20.13 6.79 2.50
C ALA A 95 -18.60 7.00 2.49
N TYR A 96 -17.89 6.31 1.59
CA TYR A 96 -16.44 6.43 1.46
C TYR A 96 -16.02 7.81 0.92
N SER A 97 -16.69 8.34 -0.11
CA SER A 97 -16.38 9.67 -0.66
C SER A 97 -16.67 10.79 0.33
N GLN A 98 -17.69 10.64 1.19
CA GLN A 98 -18.00 11.61 2.25
C GLN A 98 -16.85 11.76 3.27
N THR A 99 -16.11 10.69 3.55
CA THR A 99 -14.92 10.76 4.44
C THR A 99 -13.73 11.49 3.82
N ARG A 100 -13.78 11.76 2.51
CA ARG A 100 -12.69 12.31 1.69
C ARG A 100 -13.20 13.42 0.77
N ALA A 101 -14.14 14.24 1.26
CA ALA A 101 -14.82 15.25 0.45
C ALA A 101 -13.89 16.31 -0.19
N GLY A 102 -12.66 16.48 0.30
CA GLY A 102 -11.65 17.38 -0.26
C GLY A 102 -10.67 16.73 -1.24
N GLN A 103 -10.80 15.43 -1.53
CA GLN A 103 -9.91 14.72 -2.43
C GLN A 103 -10.17 15.16 -3.88
N THR A 104 -9.12 15.56 -4.58
CA THR A 104 -9.16 15.89 -6.00
C THR A 104 -9.08 14.60 -6.82
N PRO A 105 -10.10 14.26 -7.62
CA PRO A 105 -10.07 13.06 -8.44
C PRO A 105 -9.08 13.19 -9.60
N ILE A 106 -8.48 12.08 -10.00
CA ILE A 106 -7.57 11.96 -11.13
C ILE A 106 -8.02 10.74 -11.96
N ASP A 107 -9.00 10.95 -12.84
CA ASP A 107 -9.49 9.88 -13.71
C ASP A 107 -8.37 9.27 -14.55
N GLY A 108 -8.34 7.95 -14.67
CA GLY A 108 -7.27 7.21 -15.33
C GLY A 108 -6.19 6.69 -14.37
N ALA A 109 -6.10 7.19 -13.14
CA ALA A 109 -5.10 6.69 -12.19
C ALA A 109 -5.28 5.18 -11.93
N ARG A 110 -4.16 4.44 -11.92
CA ARG A 110 -4.09 2.98 -11.83
C ARG A 110 -3.40 2.54 -10.55
N ILE A 111 -3.58 1.27 -10.19
CA ILE A 111 -2.80 0.61 -9.14
C ILE A 111 -1.38 0.36 -9.67
N PRO A 112 -0.33 0.98 -9.11
CA PRO A 112 1.02 0.82 -9.64
C PRO A 112 1.72 -0.45 -9.13
N ASP A 113 2.72 -0.94 -9.87
CA ASP A 113 3.74 -1.81 -9.25
C ASP A 113 4.67 -1.01 -8.35
N PHE A 114 5.29 -1.74 -7.42
CA PHE A 114 6.36 -1.21 -6.61
C PHE A 114 7.54 -0.67 -7.43
N ASP A 115 7.87 -1.28 -8.58
CA ASP A 115 8.96 -0.79 -9.44
C ASP A 115 8.65 0.59 -10.04
N ALA A 116 7.40 0.88 -10.37
CA ALA A 116 6.95 2.18 -10.87
C ALA A 116 7.10 3.26 -9.80
N VAL A 117 6.75 2.96 -8.55
CA VAL A 117 6.98 3.86 -7.42
C VAL A 117 8.48 4.10 -7.21
N ASN A 118 9.29 3.04 -7.22
CA ASN A 118 10.75 3.17 -7.10
C ASN A 118 11.34 4.05 -8.22
N ARG A 119 10.91 3.85 -9.47
CA ARG A 119 11.35 4.68 -10.60
C ARG A 119 10.94 6.14 -10.43
N LEU A 120 9.70 6.40 -9.99
CA LEU A 120 9.22 7.75 -9.74
C LEU A 120 10.09 8.47 -8.71
N ILE A 121 10.31 7.85 -7.55
CA ILE A 121 11.12 8.44 -6.47
C ILE A 121 12.56 8.65 -6.91
N ALA A 122 13.18 7.64 -7.54
CA ALA A 122 14.56 7.74 -8.02
C ALA A 122 14.74 8.87 -9.05
N THR A 123 13.69 9.18 -9.82
CA THR A 123 13.73 10.22 -10.86
C THR A 123 13.41 11.61 -10.31
N ARG A 124 12.50 11.71 -9.33
CA ARG A 124 11.92 12.98 -8.87
C ARG A 124 12.51 13.51 -7.57
N THR A 125 13.30 12.72 -6.86
CA THR A 125 13.74 13.04 -5.51
C THR A 125 15.23 12.85 -5.28
N GLY A 126 15.76 13.44 -4.21
CA GLY A 126 17.16 13.32 -3.81
C GLY A 126 17.41 12.21 -2.78
N PRO A 127 18.68 12.03 -2.37
CA PRO A 127 19.07 11.03 -1.36
C PRO A 127 18.36 11.20 -0.01
N GLU A 128 17.94 12.42 0.33
CA GLU A 128 17.27 12.68 1.61
C GLU A 128 15.78 12.32 1.62
N PHE A 129 15.18 12.00 0.48
CA PHE A 129 13.78 11.57 0.44
C PHE A 129 13.61 10.19 1.08
N ARG A 130 12.46 9.95 1.72
CA ARG A 130 12.17 8.69 2.40
C ARG A 130 10.96 8.00 1.79
N LEU A 131 11.11 6.71 1.50
CA LEU A 131 10.01 5.82 1.17
C LEU A 131 9.74 4.89 2.35
N TYR A 132 8.54 4.99 2.92
CA TYR A 132 8.04 4.11 3.96
C TYR A 132 7.10 3.10 3.31
N CYS A 133 7.42 1.81 3.43
CA CYS A 133 6.61 0.76 2.84
C CYS A 133 5.96 -0.08 3.94
N GLU A 134 4.64 -0.04 4.03
CA GLU A 134 3.88 -0.97 4.85
C GLU A 134 3.60 -2.25 4.06
N LEU A 135 4.16 -3.38 4.50
CA LEU A 135 3.83 -4.66 3.89
C LEU A 135 2.47 -5.16 4.40
N LYS A 136 1.47 -5.22 3.53
CA LYS A 136 0.08 -5.58 3.84
C LYS A 136 -0.23 -7.07 3.72
N THR A 137 0.78 -7.92 3.57
CA THR A 137 0.57 -9.35 3.34
C THR A 137 1.04 -10.17 4.54
N HIS A 138 0.22 -11.15 4.91
CA HIS A 138 0.70 -12.35 5.59
C HIS A 138 1.63 -13.07 4.61
N LEU A 139 2.91 -12.71 4.54
CA LEU A 139 3.91 -13.42 3.70
C LEU A 139 4.14 -14.87 4.15
N LEU A 140 3.53 -15.29 5.26
CA LEU A 140 3.56 -16.64 5.81
C LEU A 140 2.13 -17.17 5.78
N ASP A 141 1.94 -18.32 5.13
CA ASP A 141 0.68 -19.07 5.02
C ASP A 141 -0.30 -18.95 6.21
N ASP A 142 -1.60 -18.94 5.91
CA ASP A 142 -2.75 -19.03 6.83
C ASP A 142 -2.79 -20.32 7.69
N THR A 143 -1.78 -21.20 7.61
CA THR A 143 -1.66 -22.38 8.48
C THR A 143 -1.19 -22.06 9.90
N ALA A 144 -0.62 -20.88 10.13
CA ALA A 144 -0.22 -20.44 11.46
C ALA A 144 -1.05 -19.24 11.90
N ARG A 145 -1.94 -19.47 12.89
CA ARG A 145 -2.59 -18.43 13.69
C ARG A 145 -1.52 -17.50 14.28
N THR A 146 -1.17 -16.46 13.56
CA THR A 146 -0.24 -15.42 14.00
C THR A 146 -0.93 -14.08 13.80
N PRO A 147 -1.04 -13.22 14.82
CA PRO A 147 -1.63 -11.90 14.65
C PRO A 147 -0.86 -11.14 13.55
N ALA A 148 -1.56 -10.36 12.74
CA ALA A 148 -0.96 -9.55 11.68
C ALA A 148 0.17 -8.67 12.27
N ILE A 149 1.42 -8.99 11.92
CA ILE A 149 2.57 -8.16 12.24
C ILE A 149 2.76 -7.22 11.05
N TRP A 150 2.43 -5.95 11.24
CA TRP A 150 2.68 -4.90 10.26
C TRP A 150 4.17 -4.54 10.32
N GLN A 151 4.92 -4.89 9.26
CA GLN A 151 6.32 -4.53 9.16
C GLN A 151 6.46 -3.34 8.21
N ILE A 152 6.87 -2.19 8.76
CA ILE A 152 7.29 -1.04 7.95
C ILE A 152 8.76 -1.26 7.56
N CYS A 153 9.00 -1.38 6.26
CA CYS A 153 10.33 -1.40 5.68
C CYS A 153 10.74 0.00 5.24
N PHE A 154 11.98 0.38 5.55
CA PHE A 154 12.57 1.66 5.12
C PHE A 154 13.34 1.45 3.83
N VAL A 155 13.00 2.19 2.79
CA VAL A 155 13.77 2.18 1.53
C VAL A 155 14.44 3.54 1.36
N HIS A 156 15.77 3.55 1.42
CA HIS A 156 16.58 4.72 1.10
C HIS A 156 16.99 4.66 -0.38
N THR A 157 16.84 5.79 -1.05
CA THR A 157 16.94 5.94 -2.50
C THR A 157 18.27 5.41 -3.08
N GLY A 158 18.16 4.54 -4.08
CA GLY A 158 19.22 4.34 -5.09
C GLY A 158 20.02 3.02 -5.06
N ARG A 159 19.88 2.17 -4.05
CA ARG A 159 20.32 0.76 -4.14
C ARG A 159 19.33 -0.12 -3.40
N LEU A 160 18.64 -1.00 -4.14
CA LEU A 160 18.04 -2.22 -3.61
C LEU A 160 19.17 -3.08 -3.02
N THR A 161 19.67 -2.74 -1.83
CA THR A 161 20.34 -3.74 -0.99
C THR A 161 19.25 -4.28 -0.08
N GLN A 162 18.51 -5.25 -0.61
CA GLN A 162 17.60 -6.14 0.13
C GLN A 162 16.40 -5.47 0.83
N CYS A 163 15.47 -4.88 0.07
CA CYS A 163 14.11 -5.40 0.24
C CYS A 163 14.14 -6.73 -0.49
N ALA A 164 14.09 -7.82 0.27
CA ALA A 164 14.26 -9.17 -0.21
C ALA A 164 13.64 -9.34 -1.59
N HIS A 165 14.48 -9.63 -2.59
CA HIS A 165 14.09 -10.62 -3.57
C HIS A 165 13.81 -11.88 -2.74
N ALA A 166 12.59 -12.01 -2.22
CA ALA A 166 12.07 -13.27 -1.77
C ALA A 166 11.87 -14.07 -3.08
N ARG A 167 12.99 -14.57 -3.62
CA ARG A 167 12.93 -15.58 -4.65
C ARG A 167 12.32 -16.79 -3.94
N MET A 168 11.03 -17.02 -4.17
CA MET A 168 10.41 -18.31 -3.89
C MET A 168 11.10 -19.35 -4.78
N SER A 169 12.29 -19.79 -4.37
CA SER A 169 12.83 -21.06 -4.81
C SER A 169 12.30 -22.07 -3.81
N SER A 170 11.30 -22.84 -4.22
CA SER A 170 11.10 -24.17 -3.66
C SER A 170 12.47 -24.86 -3.67
N HIS A 171 12.89 -25.41 -2.55
CA HIS A 171 13.66 -26.66 -2.39
C HIS A 171 14.06 -26.80 -0.91
N LEU A 172 13.38 -27.75 -0.27
CA LEU A 172 13.77 -28.57 0.86
C LEU A 172 15.16 -28.31 1.46
N THR A 173 15.22 -27.92 2.73
CA THR A 173 15.77 -28.70 3.86
C THR A 173 15.91 -27.81 5.08
N GLY A 174 15.62 -28.36 6.27
CA GLY A 174 15.52 -27.62 7.52
C GLY A 174 16.75 -26.77 7.84
N GLY A 175 16.52 -25.52 8.19
CA GLY A 175 17.54 -24.58 8.63
C GLY A 175 16.89 -23.38 9.32
N VAL A 176 17.45 -23.00 10.47
CA VAL A 176 17.01 -21.87 11.28
C VAL A 176 17.04 -20.59 10.44
N TRP A 177 15.91 -19.88 10.39
CA TRP A 177 15.73 -18.65 9.63
C TRP A 177 16.52 -17.51 10.30
N SER A 178 17.61 -17.08 9.66
CA SER A 178 18.24 -15.81 9.98
C SER A 178 17.76 -14.80 8.94
N MET A 179 16.96 -13.82 9.37
CA MET A 179 16.71 -12.62 8.58
C MET A 179 18.05 -11.95 8.32
N CYS A 180 18.57 -12.06 7.09
CA CYS A 180 19.60 -11.15 6.60
C CYS A 180 18.97 -9.77 6.38
N ALA A 181 18.64 -9.09 7.47
CA ALA A 181 18.47 -7.64 7.47
C ALA A 181 19.74 -7.07 8.12
N PRO A 182 20.56 -6.27 7.41
CA PRO A 182 21.44 -5.30 8.07
C PRO A 182 20.61 -4.43 9.03
N PRO A 183 21.21 -3.68 9.97
CA PRO A 183 20.47 -2.96 11.00
C PRO A 183 19.72 -1.76 10.40
N PHE A 184 18.59 -2.04 9.74
CA PHE A 184 17.63 -1.03 9.32
C PHE A 184 16.64 -0.85 10.47
N PRO A 185 16.34 0.40 10.87
CA PRO A 185 15.30 0.64 11.85
C PRO A 185 14.00 0.00 11.31
N THR A 186 13.30 -0.78 12.12
CA THR A 186 11.97 -1.30 11.79
C THR A 186 10.99 -0.58 12.70
N CYS A 187 9.91 -0.04 12.16
CA CYS A 187 8.85 0.57 12.96
C CYS A 187 7.69 -0.42 13.04
N LEU A 188 7.38 -0.89 14.25
CA LEU A 188 6.19 -1.70 14.54
C LEU A 188 5.05 -0.74 14.88
N LEU A 189 3.96 -0.76 14.11
CA LEU A 189 2.73 -0.06 14.47
C LEU A 189 1.84 -0.97 15.32
N PRO A 190 1.64 -0.70 16.62
CA PRO A 190 0.64 -1.41 17.39
C PRO A 190 -0.77 -0.90 17.01
N ILE A 191 -1.56 -1.72 16.32
CA ILE A 191 -3.00 -1.45 16.16
C ILE A 191 -3.68 -1.83 17.48
N GLN A 192 -4.21 -0.84 18.20
CA GLN A 192 -5.15 -1.08 19.29
C GLN A 192 -6.44 -1.70 18.69
N PRO A 193 -6.94 -2.84 19.19
CA PRO A 193 -8.18 -3.42 18.68
C PRO A 193 -9.32 -2.42 18.83
N ARG A 194 -10.04 -2.12 17.75
CA ARG A 194 -11.25 -1.29 17.82
C ARG A 194 -12.26 -1.97 18.76
N PRO A 195 -12.87 -1.27 19.72
CA PRO A 195 -13.91 -1.86 20.55
C PRO A 195 -15.06 -2.31 19.65
N LEU A 196 -15.42 -3.58 19.76
CA LEU A 196 -16.62 -4.15 19.13
C LEU A 196 -17.82 -3.33 19.63
N TYR A 197 -18.48 -2.64 18.71
CA TYR A 197 -19.74 -1.96 18.99
C TYR A 197 -20.79 -3.04 19.29
N ARG A 198 -21.09 -3.29 20.57
CA ARG A 198 -22.20 -4.16 20.97
C ARG A 198 -23.50 -3.44 20.64
N SER A 199 -24.20 -3.94 19.63
CA SER A 199 -25.61 -3.60 19.39
C SER A 199 -26.47 -4.08 20.57
N GLY A 200 -27.12 -3.14 21.25
CA GLY A 200 -28.47 -3.30 21.81
C GLY A 200 -28.64 -4.09 23.11
N SER A 201 -28.95 -3.37 24.18
CA SER A 201 -30.22 -3.50 24.92
C SER A 201 -30.29 -2.40 25.99
N ARG A 202 -31.15 -1.39 25.79
CA ARG A 202 -31.58 -0.50 26.88
C ARG A 202 -32.76 -1.15 27.61
N PRO A 203 -32.84 -1.10 28.95
CA PRO A 203 -34.11 -1.27 29.65
C PRO A 203 -35.03 -0.05 29.42
#